data_AF-A0AA35LF77-F1
#
_entry.id   AF-A0AA35LF77-F1
#
_cell.length_a   1.000
_cell.length_b   1.000
_cell.length_c   1.000
_cell.angle_alpha   90.00
_cell.angle_beta   90.00
_cell.angle_gamma   90.00
#
_symmetry.space_group_name_H-M   'P 1'
#
loop_
_entity.id
_entity.type
_entity.pdbx_description
1 polymer ?
#
loop_
_entity_poly.entity_id
_entity_poly.type
_entity_poly.pdbx_seq_one_letter_code
_entity_poly.pdbx_strand_id
1 'polypeptide(L)'
;MTTSSSPLALDGLDMVYIVVELVIAVLAIAGNVLVCWAVAINSTLKNATNYFLVSLAVADIAVGLLAIPFAITISIGLRINFHSCLFLASFVLVLTQSSIFSLLAVAVDRYLAIKIPLRYKSIVTGKRARVLIAVLWILSFGIGLTPLMGWNHGENATTCTENFTTFGNGSPIEAGQRRPCQVRCLFEKVVTMSYMVYFNFFGCVLLPLLIMLGIYAKIFLVACKQLRQMELMGNSRTTLQKEVNAAKSLAIIVGLFALCWLPLHILNCLTLFHPELAKPTEIMNLAIVLSHANSVVNPIIYAYRIQDFRFTFRKILWRYVLCKADDFPKGAKGGGSGGGSNRDLAVASIITTPACI
;
A
#
# COMPACT_ATOMS: atom_id res chain seq x y z
N MET A 1 -40.54 23.62 -20.83
CA MET A 1 -39.82 24.37 -19.78
C MET A 1 -38.43 23.80 -19.68
N THR A 2 -37.45 24.63 -20.00
CA THR A 2 -36.02 24.35 -20.08
C THR A 2 -35.47 23.95 -18.72
N THR A 3 -34.99 22.72 -18.58
CA THR A 3 -34.17 22.30 -17.43
C THR A 3 -32.79 22.94 -17.58
N SER A 4 -32.62 24.05 -16.89
CA SER A 4 -31.33 24.67 -16.61
C SER A 4 -30.38 23.62 -16.03
N SER A 5 -29.25 23.43 -16.69
CA SER A 5 -28.08 22.72 -16.17
C SER A 5 -27.64 23.35 -14.85
N SER A 6 -27.95 22.70 -13.73
CA SER A 6 -27.39 23.00 -12.42
C SER A 6 -25.89 22.67 -12.40
N PRO A 7 -25.06 23.43 -11.64
CA PRO A 7 -23.68 23.05 -11.40
C PRO A 7 -23.66 21.72 -10.63
N LEU A 8 -22.63 20.88 -10.83
CA LEU A 8 -22.42 19.57 -10.18
C LEU A 8 -23.04 19.50 -8.77
N ALA A 9 -24.29 19.02 -8.67
CA ALA A 9 -24.91 18.75 -7.39
C ALA A 9 -24.36 17.39 -6.96
N LEU A 10 -23.39 17.41 -6.05
CA LEU A 10 -22.82 16.20 -5.49
C LEU A 10 -23.86 15.61 -4.52
N ASP A 11 -24.28 14.37 -4.75
CA ASP A 11 -25.25 13.72 -3.89
C ASP A 11 -24.66 13.52 -2.49
N GLY A 12 -25.52 13.47 -1.45
CA GLY A 12 -25.06 13.31 -0.07
C GLY A 12 -24.18 12.06 0.15
N LEU A 13 -24.41 11.01 -0.64
CA LEU A 13 -23.63 9.78 -0.61
C LEU A 13 -22.22 9.96 -1.21
N ASP A 14 -22.09 10.72 -2.29
CA ASP A 14 -20.80 11.05 -2.91
C ASP A 14 -19.95 11.91 -1.97
N MET A 15 -20.57 12.85 -1.26
CA MET A 15 -19.90 13.63 -0.22
C MET A 15 -19.37 12.73 0.91
N VAL A 16 -20.16 11.76 1.37
CA VAL A 16 -19.72 10.79 2.39
C VAL A 16 -18.53 9.96 1.88
N TYR A 17 -18.60 9.45 0.64
CA TYR A 17 -17.51 8.71 0.00
C TYR A 17 -16.21 9.53 0.00
N ILE A 18 -16.26 10.78 -0.48
CA ILE A 18 -15.09 11.66 -0.55
C ILE A 18 -14.51 11.93 0.84
N VAL A 19 -15.35 12.24 1.83
CA VAL A 19 -14.89 12.51 3.19
C VAL A 19 -14.18 11.28 3.78
N VAL A 20 -14.76 10.09 3.60
CA VAL A 20 -14.16 8.83 4.08
C VAL A 20 -12.82 8.56 3.40
N GLU A 21 -12.74 8.73 2.08
CA GLU A 21 -11.51 8.57 1.30
C GLU A 21 -10.41 9.55 1.76
N LEU A 22 -10.76 10.83 1.98
CA LEU A 22 -9.81 11.83 2.47
C LEU A 22 -9.30 11.51 3.87
N VAL A 23 -10.16 11.02 4.77
CA VAL A 23 -9.74 10.55 6.09
C VAL A 23 -8.76 9.37 5.96
N ILE A 24 -9.06 8.41 5.10
CA ILE A 24 -8.18 7.27 4.83
C ILE A 24 -6.84 7.75 4.26
N ALA A 25 -6.83 8.71 3.34
CA ALA A 25 -5.61 9.27 2.76
C ALA A 25 -4.71 9.88 3.84
N VAL A 26 -5.27 10.71 4.72
CA VAL A 26 -4.51 11.35 5.81
C VAL A 26 -3.93 10.30 6.76
N LEU A 27 -4.74 9.30 7.15
CA LEU A 27 -4.29 8.23 8.05
C LEU A 27 -3.20 7.36 7.40
N ALA A 28 -3.35 7.04 6.12
CA ALA A 28 -2.38 6.24 5.36
C ALA A 28 -1.04 6.99 5.25
N ILE A 29 -1.07 8.28 4.90
CA ILE A 29 0.15 9.10 4.80
C ILE A 29 0.82 9.21 6.16
N ALA A 30 0.10 9.65 7.20
CA ALA A 30 0.67 9.89 8.52
C ALA A 30 1.28 8.61 9.12
N GLY A 31 0.54 7.50 9.06
CA GLY A 31 0.98 6.22 9.60
C GLY A 31 2.22 5.68 8.88
N ASN A 32 2.24 5.73 7.54
CA ASN A 32 3.35 5.17 6.77
C ASN A 32 4.59 6.10 6.74
N VAL A 33 4.41 7.42 6.83
CA VAL A 33 5.53 8.35 7.08
C VAL A 33 6.18 8.02 8.43
N LEU A 34 5.40 7.73 9.46
CA LEU A 34 5.92 7.32 10.77
C LEU A 34 6.71 6.00 10.69
N VAL A 35 6.27 5.03 9.88
CA VAL A 35 7.02 3.79 9.60
C VAL A 35 8.39 4.10 8.99
N CYS A 36 8.42 4.89 7.93
CA CYS A 36 9.66 5.30 7.26
C CYS A 36 10.59 6.06 8.22
N TRP A 37 10.03 6.97 9.02
CA TRP A 37 10.78 7.78 9.97
C TRP A 37 11.40 6.93 11.10
N ALA A 38 10.65 5.95 11.61
CA ALA A 38 11.16 5.03 12.62
C ALA A 38 12.38 4.23 12.13
N VAL A 39 12.34 3.72 10.90
CA VAL A 39 13.47 2.99 10.29
C VAL A 39 14.65 3.94 10.01
N ALA A 40 14.38 5.20 9.63
CA ALA A 40 15.42 6.18 9.35
C ALA A 40 16.23 6.56 10.60
N ILE A 41 15.57 6.75 11.74
CA ILE A 41 16.22 7.12 13.02
C ILE A 41 16.88 5.90 13.67
N ASN A 42 16.18 4.78 13.78
CA ASN A 42 16.62 3.68 14.61
C ASN A 42 17.53 2.72 13.82
N SER A 43 18.83 2.71 14.14
CA SER A 43 19.81 1.82 13.50
C SER A 43 19.52 0.34 13.71
N THR A 44 18.82 -0.04 14.79
CA THR A 44 18.42 -1.45 15.02
C THR A 44 17.35 -1.91 14.02
N LEU A 45 16.57 -0.97 13.50
CA LEU A 45 15.56 -1.23 12.47
C LEU A 45 16.16 -1.25 11.05
N LYS A 46 17.42 -0.87 10.84
CA LYS A 46 18.07 -0.86 9.51
C LYS A 46 18.58 -2.24 9.10
N ASN A 47 17.65 -3.18 8.95
CA ASN A 47 17.91 -4.54 8.48
C ASN A 47 17.19 -4.84 7.15
N ALA A 48 17.58 -5.94 6.49
CA ALA A 48 17.11 -6.26 5.15
C ALA A 48 15.58 -6.44 5.07
N THR A 49 14.96 -7.06 6.07
CA THR A 49 13.49 -7.22 6.16
C THR A 49 12.78 -5.87 6.19
N ASN A 50 13.27 -4.96 7.03
CA ASN A 50 12.63 -3.67 7.22
C ASN A 50 12.71 -2.78 5.97
N TYR A 51 13.64 -3.04 5.04
CA TYR A 51 13.62 -2.38 3.73
C TYR A 51 12.38 -2.75 2.89
N PHE A 52 11.87 -3.99 2.99
CA PHE A 52 10.61 -4.35 2.33
C PHE A 52 9.42 -3.65 2.99
N LEU A 53 9.43 -3.49 4.32
CA LEU A 53 8.40 -2.73 5.03
C LEU A 53 8.42 -1.23 4.66
N VAL A 54 9.61 -0.65 4.47
CA VAL A 54 9.76 0.71 3.96
C VAL A 54 9.24 0.81 2.51
N SER A 55 9.55 -0.16 1.65
CA SER A 55 9.01 -0.19 0.28
C SER A 55 7.46 -0.21 0.28
N LEU A 56 6.87 -1.04 1.14
CA LEU A 56 5.42 -1.10 1.33
C LEU A 56 4.86 0.23 1.84
N ALA A 57 5.50 0.83 2.85
CA ALA A 57 5.10 2.14 3.37
C ALA A 57 5.18 3.25 2.32
N VAL A 58 6.19 3.23 1.43
CA VAL A 58 6.29 4.19 0.31
C VAL A 58 5.14 4.01 -0.68
N ALA A 59 4.76 2.76 -1.00
CA ALA A 59 3.60 2.50 -1.84
C ALA A 59 2.30 3.01 -1.18
N ASP A 60 2.11 2.75 0.11
CA ASP A 60 0.93 3.20 0.85
C ASP A 60 0.85 4.73 1.05
N ILE A 61 2.00 5.41 1.19
CA ILE A 61 2.05 6.89 1.15
C ILE A 61 1.58 7.39 -0.23
N ALA A 62 2.06 6.77 -1.30
CA ALA A 62 1.65 7.11 -2.66
C ALA A 62 0.16 6.80 -2.91
N VAL A 63 -0.42 5.80 -2.25
CA VAL A 63 -1.87 5.56 -2.28
C VAL A 63 -2.62 6.77 -1.71
N GLY A 64 -2.21 7.26 -0.53
CA GLY A 64 -2.84 8.45 0.06
C GLY A 64 -2.62 9.74 -0.73
N LEU A 65 -1.42 9.96 -1.26
CA LEU A 65 -1.06 11.19 -1.98
C LEU A 65 -1.59 11.24 -3.42
N LEU A 66 -1.68 10.10 -4.10
CA LEU A 66 -1.95 10.03 -5.54
C LEU A 66 -3.17 9.15 -5.84
N ALA A 67 -3.20 7.89 -5.37
CA ALA A 67 -4.26 6.97 -5.76
C ALA A 67 -5.65 7.43 -5.31
N ILE A 68 -5.79 7.88 -4.06
CA ILE A 68 -7.07 8.34 -3.52
C ILE A 68 -7.57 9.60 -4.22
N PRO A 69 -6.76 10.66 -4.40
CA PRO A 69 -7.16 11.80 -5.23
C PRO A 69 -7.55 11.43 -6.66
N PHE A 70 -6.85 10.47 -7.27
CA PHE A 70 -7.16 9.96 -8.60
C PHE A 70 -8.48 9.19 -8.61
N ALA A 71 -8.74 8.34 -7.61
CA ALA A 71 -9.99 7.61 -7.46
C ALA A 71 -11.18 8.57 -7.29
N ILE A 72 -11.04 9.61 -6.46
CA ILE A 72 -12.07 10.66 -6.31
C ILE A 72 -12.32 11.34 -7.67
N THR A 73 -11.26 11.73 -8.39
CA THR A 73 -11.35 12.34 -9.73
C THR A 73 -12.12 11.44 -10.72
N ILE A 74 -11.84 10.14 -10.70
CA ILE A 74 -12.51 9.13 -11.55
C ILE A 74 -13.97 8.93 -11.10
N SER A 75 -14.26 8.93 -9.80
CA SER A 75 -15.62 8.72 -9.27
C SER A 75 -16.58 9.85 -9.65
N ILE A 76 -16.12 11.11 -9.60
CA ILE A 76 -16.88 12.29 -10.04
C ILE A 76 -17.13 12.24 -11.56
N GLY A 77 -16.26 11.55 -12.30
CA GLY A 77 -16.36 11.43 -13.75
C GLY A 77 -16.04 12.75 -14.45
N LEU A 78 -14.94 13.40 -14.06
CA LEU A 78 -14.48 14.63 -14.72
C LEU A 78 -14.24 14.40 -16.21
N ARG A 79 -14.53 15.42 -17.04
CA ARG A 79 -14.27 15.37 -18.47
C ARG A 79 -12.80 15.71 -18.72
N ILE A 80 -12.02 14.72 -19.09
CA ILE A 80 -10.59 14.85 -19.38
C ILE A 80 -10.22 14.03 -20.61
N ASN A 81 -9.00 14.20 -21.11
CA ASN A 81 -8.49 13.42 -22.22
C ASN A 81 -8.46 11.93 -21.88
N PHE A 82 -8.78 11.07 -22.86
CA PHE A 82 -8.81 9.61 -22.69
C PHE A 82 -7.52 9.07 -22.06
N HIS A 83 -6.36 9.43 -22.61
CA HIS A 83 -5.05 8.98 -22.11
C HIS A 83 -4.73 9.50 -20.71
N SER A 84 -5.20 10.69 -20.34
CA SER A 84 -5.06 11.20 -18.97
C SER A 84 -5.88 10.37 -18.00
N CYS A 85 -7.14 10.08 -18.33
CA CYS A 85 -7.99 9.21 -17.50
C CYS A 85 -7.42 7.79 -17.37
N LEU A 86 -6.94 7.24 -18.49
CA LEU A 86 -6.31 5.92 -18.52
C LEU A 86 -5.05 5.89 -17.65
N PHE A 87 -4.23 6.95 -17.66
CA PHE A 87 -3.08 7.06 -16.77
C PHE A 87 -3.49 7.10 -15.29
N LEU A 88 -4.49 7.92 -14.92
CA LEU A 88 -4.98 7.98 -13.55
C LEU A 88 -5.44 6.60 -13.05
N ALA A 89 -6.24 5.90 -13.86
CA ALA A 89 -6.71 4.55 -13.55
C ALA A 89 -5.57 3.53 -13.46
N SER A 90 -4.65 3.53 -14.42
CA SER A 90 -3.50 2.61 -14.46
C SER A 90 -2.50 2.85 -13.33
N PHE A 91 -2.29 4.10 -12.91
CA PHE A 91 -1.34 4.41 -11.84
C PHE A 91 -1.78 3.84 -10.49
N VAL A 92 -3.09 3.82 -10.21
CA VAL A 92 -3.64 3.14 -9.02
C VAL A 92 -3.24 1.65 -9.03
N LEU A 93 -3.32 0.98 -10.19
CA LEU A 93 -2.94 -0.42 -10.33
C LEU A 93 -1.44 -0.68 -10.09
N VAL A 94 -0.57 0.25 -10.47
CA VAL A 94 0.88 0.17 -10.19
C VAL A 94 1.12 0.10 -8.68
N LEU A 95 0.46 0.97 -7.92
CA LEU A 95 0.62 1.04 -6.46
C LEU A 95 0.10 -0.22 -5.78
N THR A 96 -1.08 -0.71 -6.19
CA THR A 96 -1.61 -1.99 -5.72
C THR A 96 -0.63 -3.13 -5.97
N GLN A 97 -0.06 -3.21 -7.17
CA GLN A 97 0.89 -4.26 -7.53
C GLN A 97 2.18 -4.18 -6.71
N SER A 98 2.68 -2.96 -6.46
CA SER A 98 3.85 -2.72 -5.60
C SER A 98 3.62 -3.21 -4.17
N SER A 99 2.43 -2.97 -3.62
CA SER A 99 2.04 -3.47 -2.29
C SER A 99 1.98 -5.00 -2.24
N ILE A 100 1.40 -5.65 -3.26
CA ILE A 100 1.34 -7.13 -3.36
C ILE A 100 2.74 -7.73 -3.39
N PHE A 101 3.61 -7.22 -4.25
CA PHE A 101 4.98 -7.72 -4.36
C PHE A 101 5.79 -7.48 -3.09
N SER A 102 5.59 -6.33 -2.43
CA SER A 102 6.23 -6.05 -1.14
C SER A 102 5.76 -7.03 -0.05
N LEU A 103 4.46 -7.34 0.02
CA LEU A 103 3.91 -8.34 0.94
C LEU A 103 4.42 -9.76 0.67
N LEU A 104 4.50 -10.14 -0.61
CA LEU A 104 5.07 -11.43 -1.01
C LEU A 104 6.56 -11.51 -0.63
N ALA A 105 7.33 -10.45 -0.86
CA ALA A 105 8.74 -10.38 -0.47
C ALA A 105 8.91 -10.50 1.05
N VAL A 106 8.04 -9.85 1.84
CA VAL A 106 8.00 -10.02 3.30
C VAL A 106 7.69 -11.48 3.66
N ALA A 107 6.70 -12.11 3.03
CA ALA A 107 6.37 -13.51 3.29
C ALA A 107 7.55 -14.46 3.02
N VAL A 108 8.23 -14.28 1.88
CA VAL A 108 9.42 -15.05 1.50
C VAL A 108 10.57 -14.81 2.48
N ASP A 109 10.86 -13.55 2.83
CA ASP A 109 11.89 -13.21 3.82
C ASP A 109 11.67 -13.94 5.15
N ARG A 110 10.43 -13.89 5.65
CA ARG A 110 10.03 -14.53 6.91
C ARG A 110 10.16 -16.04 6.84
N TYR A 111 9.79 -16.62 5.69
CA TYR A 111 9.99 -18.05 5.45
C TYR A 111 11.46 -18.44 5.50
N LEU A 112 12.33 -17.68 4.84
CA LEU A 112 13.77 -17.94 4.84
C LEU A 112 14.38 -17.81 6.24
N ALA A 113 13.96 -16.80 7.01
CA ALA A 113 14.44 -16.59 8.37
C ALA A 113 14.13 -17.79 9.29
N ILE A 114 12.95 -18.39 9.15
CA ILE A 114 12.50 -19.53 9.97
C ILE A 114 13.07 -20.86 9.44
N LYS A 115 13.12 -21.05 8.13
CA LYS A 115 13.50 -22.33 7.52
C LYS A 115 15.01 -22.58 7.54
N ILE A 116 15.82 -21.53 7.37
CA ILE A 116 17.28 -21.62 7.23
C ILE A 116 18.03 -20.58 8.06
N PRO A 117 17.84 -20.53 9.40
CA PRO A 117 18.35 -19.46 10.26
C PRO A 117 19.87 -19.26 10.17
N LEU A 118 20.65 -20.34 10.02
CA LEU A 118 22.12 -20.29 9.97
C LEU A 118 22.66 -19.62 8.68
N ARG A 119 21.95 -19.76 7.56
CA ARG A 119 22.35 -19.18 6.26
C ARG A 119 21.58 -17.92 5.92
N TYR A 120 20.52 -17.59 6.66
CA TYR A 120 19.67 -16.45 6.39
C TYR A 120 20.47 -15.13 6.27
N LYS A 121 21.39 -14.86 7.21
CA LYS A 121 22.20 -13.63 7.20
C LYS A 121 23.15 -13.50 6.01
N SER A 122 23.60 -14.62 5.40
CA SER A 122 24.44 -14.59 4.20
C SER A 122 23.62 -14.53 2.91
N ILE A 123 22.38 -15.02 2.94
CA ILE A 123 21.47 -15.02 1.79
C ILE A 123 20.79 -13.65 1.65
N VAL A 124 20.12 -13.18 2.72
CA VAL A 124 19.31 -11.97 2.74
C VAL A 124 20.15 -10.79 3.20
N THR A 125 20.79 -10.13 2.24
CA THR A 125 21.64 -8.95 2.48
C THR A 125 20.92 -7.67 2.06
N GLY A 126 21.26 -6.54 2.69
CA GLY A 126 20.64 -5.25 2.37
C GLY A 126 20.85 -4.78 0.91
N LYS A 127 21.98 -5.15 0.28
CA LYS A 127 22.22 -4.85 -1.14
C LYS A 127 21.26 -5.65 -2.03
N ARG A 128 21.11 -6.94 -1.78
CA ARG A 128 20.19 -7.81 -2.54
C ARG A 128 18.73 -7.39 -2.33
N ALA A 129 18.34 -7.03 -1.10
CA ALA A 129 17.01 -6.53 -0.80
C ALA A 129 16.67 -5.26 -1.59
N ARG A 130 17.59 -4.27 -1.65
CA ARG A 130 17.39 -3.05 -2.46
C ARG A 130 17.27 -3.33 -3.95
N VAL A 131 18.10 -4.23 -4.49
CA VAL A 131 17.99 -4.65 -5.90
C VAL A 131 16.64 -5.33 -6.16
N LEU A 132 16.21 -6.24 -5.28
CA LEU A 132 14.92 -6.90 -5.40
C LEU A 132 13.77 -5.88 -5.36
N ILE A 133 13.80 -4.93 -4.42
CA ILE A 133 12.80 -3.85 -4.36
C ILE A 133 12.73 -3.09 -5.68
N ALA A 134 13.87 -2.68 -6.25
CA ALA A 134 13.89 -1.98 -7.54
C ALA A 134 13.27 -2.82 -8.67
N VAL A 135 13.59 -4.12 -8.74
CA VAL A 135 12.98 -5.04 -9.70
C VAL A 135 11.47 -5.16 -9.49
N LEU A 136 11.00 -5.28 -8.25
CA LEU A 136 9.57 -5.39 -7.95
C LEU A 136 8.81 -4.11 -8.34
N TRP A 137 9.39 -2.92 -8.14
CA TRP A 137 8.79 -1.68 -8.62
C TRP A 137 8.70 -1.62 -10.15
N ILE A 138 9.78 -2.00 -10.86
CA ILE A 138 9.77 -2.05 -12.33
C ILE A 138 8.68 -3.00 -12.83
N LEU A 139 8.55 -4.18 -12.22
CA LEU A 139 7.50 -5.14 -12.55
C LEU A 139 6.10 -4.56 -12.28
N SER A 140 5.90 -3.85 -11.17
CA SER A 140 4.64 -3.17 -10.86
C SER A 140 4.27 -2.12 -11.90
N PHE A 141 5.24 -1.31 -12.35
CA PHE A 141 5.02 -0.35 -13.43
C PHE A 141 4.64 -1.06 -14.74
N GLY A 142 5.36 -2.12 -15.12
CA GLY A 142 5.04 -2.89 -16.33
C GLY A 142 3.61 -3.47 -16.30
N ILE A 143 3.24 -4.09 -15.18
CA ILE A 143 1.92 -4.71 -14.99
C ILE A 143 0.81 -3.64 -14.93
N GLY A 144 0.97 -2.61 -14.10
CA GLY A 144 -0.06 -1.60 -13.87
C GLY A 144 -0.27 -0.66 -15.06
N LEU A 145 0.77 -0.37 -15.84
CA LEU A 145 0.68 0.48 -17.03
C LEU A 145 0.38 -0.31 -18.33
N THR A 146 0.17 -1.63 -18.26
CA THR A 146 -0.22 -2.44 -19.42
C THR A 146 -1.43 -1.87 -20.19
N PRO A 147 -2.48 -1.29 -19.56
CA PRO A 147 -3.57 -0.67 -20.30
C PRO A 147 -3.11 0.48 -21.20
N LEU A 148 -2.11 1.27 -20.79
CA LEU A 148 -1.53 2.34 -21.63
C LEU A 148 -0.76 1.80 -22.84
N MET A 149 -0.29 0.55 -22.79
CA MET A 149 0.42 -0.09 -23.90
C MET A 149 -0.52 -0.63 -25.00
N GLY A 150 -1.84 -0.51 -24.82
CA GLY A 150 -2.84 -0.85 -25.83
C GLY A 150 -3.96 -1.76 -25.35
N TRP A 151 -3.88 -2.33 -24.14
CA TRP A 151 -4.95 -3.17 -23.58
C TRP A 151 -6.05 -2.35 -22.88
N ASN A 152 -6.66 -1.45 -23.65
CA ASN A 152 -7.70 -0.52 -23.19
C ASN A 152 -8.88 -0.51 -24.18
N HIS A 153 -9.97 0.19 -23.86
CA HIS A 153 -11.13 0.28 -24.76
C HIS A 153 -10.85 1.07 -26.05
N GLY A 154 -9.81 1.92 -26.07
CA GLY A 154 -9.48 2.80 -27.19
C GLY A 154 -10.40 4.02 -27.29
N GLU A 155 -9.93 5.07 -27.95
CA GLU A 155 -10.69 6.32 -28.12
C GLU A 155 -12.02 6.09 -28.88
N ASN A 156 -12.01 5.18 -29.86
CA ASN A 156 -13.16 4.90 -30.73
C ASN A 156 -14.32 4.17 -30.03
N ALA A 157 -14.04 3.42 -28.94
CA ALA A 157 -15.07 2.70 -28.20
C ALA A 157 -15.75 3.57 -27.13
N THR A 158 -15.16 4.71 -26.81
CA THR A 158 -15.78 5.71 -25.91
C THR A 158 -16.59 6.71 -26.73
N THR A 159 -17.82 6.99 -26.31
CA THR A 159 -18.67 8.01 -26.94
C THR A 159 -18.04 9.39 -26.71
N CYS A 160 -17.12 9.80 -27.58
CA CYS A 160 -16.60 11.16 -27.62
C CYS A 160 -17.81 12.08 -27.82
N THR A 161 -18.11 12.93 -26.83
CA THR A 161 -19.23 13.87 -26.96
C THR A 161 -18.77 15.01 -27.86
N GLU A 162 -18.96 14.90 -29.18
CA GLU A 162 -18.78 16.00 -30.14
C GLU A 162 -19.92 17.05 -30.03
N ASN A 163 -20.44 17.34 -28.84
CA ASN A 163 -21.45 18.39 -28.68
C ASN A 163 -20.88 19.54 -27.86
N PHE A 164 -19.92 20.25 -28.44
CA PHE A 164 -19.78 21.67 -28.17
C PHE A 164 -20.31 22.42 -29.39
N THR A 165 -21.64 22.44 -29.51
CA THR A 165 -22.32 23.41 -30.36
C THR A 165 -22.08 24.78 -29.73
N THR A 166 -21.03 25.47 -30.16
CA THR A 166 -20.94 26.91 -29.95
C THR A 166 -22.14 27.55 -30.65
N PHE A 167 -23.08 28.06 -29.86
CA PHE A 167 -23.85 29.24 -30.25
C PHE A 167 -22.81 30.33 -30.61
N GLY A 168 -22.57 30.51 -31.90
CA GLY A 168 -21.58 31.45 -32.38
C GLY A 168 -21.28 31.19 -33.85
N ASN A 169 -21.91 32.01 -34.69
CA ASN A 169 -21.80 32.13 -36.15
C ASN A 169 -20.69 31.33 -36.84
N GLY A 170 -21.13 30.57 -37.85
CA GLY A 170 -20.34 29.61 -38.58
C GLY A 170 -19.07 30.18 -39.20
N SER A 171 -17.98 29.46 -38.93
CA SER A 171 -16.90 29.23 -39.88
C SER A 171 -16.93 27.74 -40.26
N PRO A 172 -16.83 27.36 -41.55
CA PRO A 172 -16.63 25.96 -41.92
C PRO A 172 -15.28 25.53 -41.37
N ILE A 173 -15.26 24.49 -40.53
CA ILE A 173 -14.02 23.99 -39.93
C ILE A 173 -13.33 23.08 -40.94
N GLU A 174 -12.05 23.35 -41.20
CA GLU A 174 -11.18 22.56 -42.08
C GLU A 174 -11.10 21.09 -41.66
N ALA A 175 -11.17 20.21 -42.65
CA ALA A 175 -10.95 18.77 -42.49
C ALA A 175 -9.46 18.52 -42.13
N GLY A 176 -9.18 18.30 -40.84
CA GLY A 176 -7.83 17.96 -40.38
C GLY A 176 -7.53 18.25 -38.90
N GLN A 177 -8.34 19.04 -38.20
CA GLN A 177 -8.10 19.37 -36.80
C GLN A 177 -8.59 18.25 -35.86
N ARG A 178 -7.69 17.34 -35.46
CA ARG A 178 -7.97 16.31 -34.44
C ARG A 178 -8.13 16.98 -33.07
N ARG A 179 -9.36 17.35 -32.70
CA ARG A 179 -9.66 17.87 -31.36
C ARG A 179 -9.37 16.78 -30.32
N PRO A 180 -8.84 17.12 -29.13
CA PRO A 180 -8.65 16.13 -28.08
C PRO A 180 -10.02 15.60 -27.63
N CYS A 181 -10.26 14.28 -27.79
CA CYS A 181 -11.49 13.65 -27.34
C CYS A 181 -11.56 13.71 -25.79
N GLN A 182 -12.52 14.50 -25.29
CA GLN A 182 -12.84 14.54 -23.87
C GLN A 182 -13.88 13.45 -23.56
N VAL A 183 -13.50 12.56 -22.65
CA VAL A 183 -14.36 11.47 -22.17
C VAL A 183 -14.74 11.71 -20.71
N ARG A 184 -15.92 11.24 -20.31
CA ARG A 184 -16.26 11.16 -18.88
C ARG A 184 -15.33 10.11 -18.26
N CYS A 185 -14.44 10.54 -17.37
CA CYS A 185 -13.42 9.66 -16.83
C CYS A 185 -13.98 8.66 -15.83
N LEU A 186 -14.37 7.48 -16.32
CA LEU A 186 -14.88 6.38 -15.51
C LEU A 186 -13.99 5.16 -15.73
N PHE A 187 -13.65 4.47 -14.64
CA PHE A 187 -12.72 3.33 -14.68
C PHE A 187 -13.11 2.27 -15.73
N GLU A 188 -14.38 1.84 -15.72
CA GLU A 188 -14.91 0.82 -16.63
C GLU A 188 -14.97 1.26 -18.09
N LYS A 189 -14.88 2.57 -18.37
CA LYS A 189 -14.89 3.11 -19.74
C LYS A 189 -13.50 3.14 -20.37
N VAL A 190 -12.44 3.19 -19.57
CA VAL A 190 -11.06 3.30 -20.06
C VAL A 190 -10.27 2.00 -19.88
N VAL A 191 -10.50 1.24 -18.80
CA VAL A 191 -9.85 -0.04 -18.53
C VAL A 191 -10.79 -1.20 -18.83
N THR A 192 -10.31 -2.17 -19.61
CA THR A 192 -11.11 -3.36 -19.97
C THR A 192 -11.25 -4.32 -18.78
N MET A 193 -12.46 -4.87 -18.59
CA MET A 193 -12.70 -5.87 -17.53
C MET A 193 -11.94 -7.19 -17.78
N SER A 194 -11.66 -7.53 -19.04
CA SER A 194 -10.86 -8.71 -19.38
C SER A 194 -9.43 -8.60 -18.85
N TYR A 195 -8.80 -7.43 -18.98
CA TYR A 195 -7.51 -7.14 -18.36
C TYR A 195 -7.60 -7.24 -16.83
N MET A 196 -8.62 -6.61 -16.23
CA MET A 196 -8.78 -6.58 -14.77
C MET A 196 -8.98 -7.96 -14.15
N VAL A 197 -9.72 -8.85 -14.82
CA VAL A 197 -10.02 -10.18 -14.29
C VAL A 197 -8.93 -11.19 -14.63
N TYR A 198 -8.60 -11.36 -15.90
CA TYR A 198 -7.71 -12.45 -16.31
C TYR A 198 -6.25 -12.16 -15.98
N PHE A 199 -5.78 -10.96 -16.34
CA PHE A 199 -4.37 -10.62 -16.17
C PHE A 199 -4.09 -10.08 -14.77
N ASN A 200 -4.81 -9.03 -14.37
CA ASN A 200 -4.58 -8.39 -13.08
C ASN A 200 -5.02 -9.30 -11.92
N PHE A 201 -6.29 -9.69 -11.84
CA PHE A 201 -6.77 -10.47 -10.71
C PHE A 201 -6.21 -11.89 -10.68
N PHE A 202 -6.47 -12.75 -11.68
CA PHE A 202 -6.02 -14.14 -11.63
C PHE A 202 -4.50 -14.27 -11.69
N GLY A 203 -3.86 -13.53 -12.60
CA GLY A 203 -2.41 -13.59 -12.80
C GLY A 203 -1.61 -12.88 -11.72
N CYS A 204 -1.97 -11.64 -11.39
CA CYS A 204 -1.10 -10.75 -10.61
C CYS A 204 -1.53 -10.55 -9.14
N VAL A 205 -2.75 -10.93 -8.77
CA VAL A 205 -3.25 -10.82 -7.38
C VAL A 205 -3.46 -12.19 -6.74
N LEU A 206 -4.29 -13.04 -7.36
CA LEU A 206 -4.67 -14.34 -6.81
C LEU A 206 -3.46 -15.28 -6.72
N LEU A 207 -2.62 -15.35 -7.76
CA LEU A 207 -1.43 -16.18 -7.74
C LEU A 207 -0.46 -15.80 -6.60
N PRO A 208 -0.03 -14.53 -6.43
CA PRO A 208 0.74 -14.14 -5.25
C PRO A 208 0.05 -14.42 -3.91
N LEU A 209 -1.27 -14.21 -3.81
CA LEU A 209 -2.02 -14.51 -2.59
C LEU A 209 -1.97 -15.99 -2.22
N LEU A 210 -2.14 -16.88 -3.21
CA LEU A 210 -2.03 -18.33 -3.00
C LEU A 210 -0.60 -18.74 -2.61
N ILE A 211 0.42 -18.12 -3.22
CA ILE A 211 1.82 -18.35 -2.84
C ILE A 211 2.07 -17.90 -1.40
N MET A 212 1.61 -16.70 -1.02
CA MET A 212 1.72 -16.21 0.37
C MET A 212 1.01 -17.13 1.35
N LEU A 213 -0.22 -17.55 1.04
CA LEU A 213 -0.98 -18.49 1.86
C LEU A 213 -0.22 -19.81 2.04
N GLY A 214 0.32 -20.37 0.95
CA GLY A 214 1.14 -21.58 0.99
C GLY A 214 2.39 -21.40 1.87
N ILE A 215 3.08 -20.27 1.73
CA ILE A 215 4.25 -19.93 2.55
C ILE A 215 3.86 -19.86 4.04
N TYR A 216 2.81 -19.13 4.40
CA TYR A 216 2.38 -19.00 5.80
C TYR A 216 1.85 -20.30 6.39
N ALA A 217 1.14 -21.11 5.60
CA ALA A 217 0.75 -22.46 6.02
C ALA A 217 1.99 -23.31 6.31
N LYS A 218 3.02 -23.27 5.45
CA LYS A 218 4.28 -23.98 5.70
C LYS A 218 5.01 -23.45 6.94
N ILE A 219 5.05 -22.14 7.15
CA ILE A 219 5.63 -21.53 8.36
C ILE A 219 4.91 -22.07 9.60
N PHE A 220 3.58 -22.04 9.62
CA PHE A 220 2.78 -22.51 10.73
C PHE A 220 3.01 -24.01 11.00
N LEU A 221 3.05 -24.83 9.96
CA LEU A 221 3.31 -26.28 10.08
C LEU A 221 4.72 -26.56 10.65
N VAL A 222 5.74 -25.84 10.17
CA VAL A 222 7.12 -25.97 10.68
C VAL A 222 7.19 -25.57 12.15
N ALA A 223 6.57 -24.45 12.52
CA ALA A 223 6.51 -23.97 13.88
C ALA A 223 5.81 -24.96 14.82
N CYS A 224 4.66 -25.51 14.40
CA CYS A 224 3.94 -26.54 15.16
C CYS A 224 4.76 -27.82 15.33
N LYS A 225 5.50 -28.25 14.30
CA LYS A 225 6.39 -29.42 14.39
C LYS A 225 7.54 -29.19 15.37
N GLN A 226 8.16 -28.01 15.34
CA GLN A 226 9.24 -27.66 16.27
C GLN A 226 8.72 -27.57 17.72
N LEU A 227 7.51 -27.05 17.95
CA LEU A 227 6.91 -26.99 19.29
C LEU A 227 6.70 -28.40 19.86
N ARG A 228 6.19 -29.32 19.03
CA ARG A 228 5.96 -30.72 19.43
C ARG A 228 7.28 -31.45 19.71
N GLN A 229 8.33 -31.22 18.93
CA GLN A 229 9.66 -31.79 19.20
C GLN A 229 10.29 -31.23 20.48
N MET A 230 10.09 -29.95 20.78
CA MET A 230 10.65 -29.34 21.99
C MET A 230 9.93 -29.75 23.27
N GLU A 231 8.62 -30.01 23.21
CA GLU A 231 7.85 -30.59 24.32
C GLU A 231 8.35 -31.99 24.68
N LEU A 232 8.73 -32.78 23.68
CA LEU A 232 9.38 -34.08 23.87
C LEU A 232 10.80 -33.97 24.45
N MET A 233 11.51 -32.85 24.23
CA MET A 233 12.87 -32.62 24.72
C MET A 233 12.95 -31.78 26.01
N GLY A 234 11.82 -31.45 26.64
CA GLY A 234 11.78 -30.73 27.92
C GLY A 234 12.38 -29.32 27.91
N ASN A 235 12.50 -28.68 26.74
CA ASN A 235 13.24 -27.43 26.57
C ASN A 235 12.34 -26.18 26.68
N SER A 236 12.90 -25.04 27.10
CA SER A 236 12.13 -23.81 27.41
C SER A 236 11.34 -23.28 26.20
N ARG A 237 10.00 -23.22 26.34
CA ARG A 237 9.01 -22.78 25.32
C ARG A 237 9.22 -21.36 24.76
N THR A 238 10.03 -20.52 25.39
CA THR A 238 9.95 -19.06 25.25
C THR A 238 10.40 -18.49 23.90
N THR A 239 11.47 -19.02 23.29
CA THR A 239 12.01 -18.48 22.03
C THR A 239 11.13 -18.87 20.83
N LEU A 240 10.68 -20.12 20.78
CA LEU A 240 9.83 -20.61 19.69
C LEU A 240 8.40 -20.03 19.76
N GLN A 241 7.86 -19.81 20.97
CA GLN A 241 6.57 -19.14 21.13
C GLN A 241 6.60 -17.70 20.56
N LYS A 242 7.74 -17.00 20.69
CA LYS A 242 7.94 -15.67 20.08
C LYS A 242 7.90 -15.75 18.55
N GLU A 243 8.53 -16.77 17.96
CA GLU A 243 8.52 -16.97 16.50
C GLU A 243 7.14 -17.35 15.97
N VAL A 244 6.39 -18.23 16.67
CA VAL A 244 5.01 -18.58 16.32
C VAL A 244 4.09 -17.36 16.41
N ASN A 245 4.24 -16.56 17.45
CA ASN A 245 3.46 -15.33 17.60
C ASN A 245 3.80 -14.32 16.50
N ALA A 246 5.06 -14.20 16.09
CA ALA A 246 5.44 -13.39 14.94
C ALA A 246 4.78 -13.91 13.64
N ALA A 247 4.77 -15.22 13.39
CA ALA A 247 4.11 -15.82 12.23
C ALA A 247 2.58 -15.58 12.22
N LYS A 248 1.92 -15.67 13.39
CA LYS A 248 0.49 -15.31 13.51
C LYS A 248 0.22 -13.85 13.13
N SER A 249 1.12 -12.92 13.49
CA SER A 249 1.01 -11.51 13.09
C SER A 249 1.00 -11.35 11.58
N LEU A 250 1.85 -12.11 10.90
CA LEU A 250 2.06 -12.00 9.47
C LEU A 250 0.94 -12.68 8.67
N ALA A 251 0.37 -13.77 9.20
CA ALA A 251 -0.85 -14.37 8.64
C ALA A 251 -2.05 -13.43 8.73
N ILE A 252 -2.15 -12.64 9.81
CA ILE A 252 -3.17 -11.57 9.94
C ILE A 252 -3.00 -10.52 8.84
N ILE A 253 -1.76 -10.12 8.51
CA ILE A 253 -1.50 -9.16 7.42
C ILE A 253 -2.04 -9.70 6.08
N VAL A 254 -1.79 -10.97 5.74
CA VAL A 254 -2.31 -11.56 4.50
C VAL A 254 -3.84 -11.69 4.51
N GLY A 255 -4.41 -12.10 5.64
CA GLY A 255 -5.86 -12.20 5.79
C GLY A 255 -6.54 -10.84 5.61
N LEU A 256 -5.98 -9.78 6.19
CA LEU A 256 -6.49 -8.42 6.04
C LEU A 256 -6.32 -7.89 4.62
N PHE A 257 -5.19 -8.17 3.96
CA PHE A 257 -5.03 -7.84 2.55
C PHE A 257 -6.10 -8.51 1.68
N ALA A 258 -6.32 -9.82 1.84
CA ALA A 258 -7.34 -10.55 1.10
C ALA A 258 -8.75 -10.01 1.40
N LEU A 259 -9.06 -9.73 2.67
CA LEU A 259 -10.32 -9.13 3.08
C LEU A 259 -10.55 -7.77 2.41
N CYS A 260 -9.49 -6.97 2.27
CA CYS A 260 -9.61 -5.63 1.70
C CYS A 260 -9.75 -5.62 0.17
N TRP A 261 -9.10 -6.56 -0.52
CA TRP A 261 -8.99 -6.54 -1.98
C TRP A 261 -9.96 -7.50 -2.70
N LEU A 262 -10.28 -8.66 -2.12
CA LEU A 262 -11.14 -9.64 -2.78
C LEU A 262 -12.54 -9.11 -3.13
N PRO A 263 -13.21 -8.30 -2.29
CA PRO A 263 -14.53 -7.77 -2.64
C PRO A 263 -14.53 -7.00 -3.97
N LEU A 264 -13.55 -6.13 -4.20
CA LEU A 264 -13.42 -5.37 -5.45
C LEU A 264 -13.17 -6.29 -6.66
N HIS A 265 -12.29 -7.28 -6.51
CA HIS A 265 -12.02 -8.23 -7.60
C HIS A 265 -13.21 -9.14 -7.90
N ILE A 266 -13.98 -9.54 -6.88
CA ILE A 266 -15.23 -10.29 -7.08
C ILE A 266 -16.24 -9.44 -7.86
N LEU A 267 -16.37 -8.15 -7.53
CA LEU A 267 -17.24 -7.23 -8.29
C LEU A 267 -16.79 -7.13 -9.75
N ASN A 268 -15.48 -7.02 -10.03
CA ASN A 268 -14.95 -7.01 -11.39
C ASN A 268 -15.27 -8.31 -12.15
N CYS A 269 -15.16 -9.47 -11.49
CA CYS A 269 -15.59 -10.75 -12.07
C CYS A 269 -17.09 -10.75 -12.39
N LEU A 270 -17.93 -10.24 -11.49
CA LEU A 270 -19.37 -10.11 -11.74
C LEU A 270 -19.65 -9.15 -12.90
N THR A 271 -18.90 -8.06 -13.05
CA THR A 271 -19.03 -7.13 -14.18
C THR A 271 -18.66 -7.80 -15.50
N LEU A 272 -17.64 -8.66 -15.51
CA LEU A 272 -17.23 -9.37 -16.72
C LEU A 272 -18.17 -10.52 -17.10
N PHE A 273 -18.52 -11.38 -16.14
CA PHE A 273 -19.25 -12.63 -16.41
C PHE A 273 -20.78 -12.48 -16.34
N HIS A 274 -21.28 -11.47 -15.64
CA HIS A 274 -22.71 -11.20 -15.48
C HIS A 274 -23.00 -9.69 -15.68
N PRO A 275 -22.88 -9.17 -16.91
CA PRO A 275 -23.06 -7.75 -17.20
C PRO A 275 -24.50 -7.26 -16.91
N GLU A 276 -25.49 -8.16 -16.99
CA GLU A 276 -26.90 -7.86 -16.70
C GLU A 276 -27.19 -7.60 -15.21
N LEU A 277 -26.28 -7.97 -14.32
CA LEU A 277 -26.47 -7.80 -12.88
C LEU A 277 -26.27 -6.32 -12.51
N ALA A 278 -27.36 -5.65 -12.14
CA ALA A 278 -27.31 -4.32 -11.56
C ALA A 278 -26.44 -4.32 -10.30
N LYS A 279 -25.41 -3.49 -10.28
CA LYS A 279 -24.49 -3.32 -9.15
C LYS A 279 -24.79 -1.97 -8.50
N PRO A 280 -25.25 -1.94 -7.26
CA PRO A 280 -25.43 -0.69 -6.52
C PRO A 280 -24.07 0.02 -6.40
N THR A 281 -24.05 1.32 -6.74
CA THR A 281 -22.85 2.16 -6.69
C THR A 281 -22.26 2.19 -5.28
N GLU A 282 -23.11 2.07 -4.25
CA GLU A 282 -22.77 1.96 -2.84
C GLU A 282 -21.82 0.79 -2.57
N ILE A 283 -22.09 -0.38 -3.17
CA ILE A 283 -21.30 -1.60 -2.97
C ILE A 283 -19.93 -1.45 -3.64
N MET A 284 -19.89 -0.81 -4.82
CA MET A 284 -18.63 -0.51 -5.50
C MET A 284 -17.78 0.48 -4.68
N ASN A 285 -18.39 1.58 -4.24
CA ASN A 285 -17.71 2.59 -3.43
C ASN A 285 -17.19 1.99 -2.11
N LEU A 286 -17.99 1.14 -1.45
CA LEU A 286 -17.56 0.44 -0.24
C LEU A 286 -16.37 -0.49 -0.51
N ALA A 287 -16.38 -1.24 -1.61
CA ALA A 287 -15.26 -2.11 -1.98
C ALA A 287 -13.98 -1.32 -2.31
N ILE A 288 -14.11 -0.16 -2.96
CA ILE A 288 -12.98 0.75 -3.25
C ILE A 288 -12.41 1.30 -1.94
N VAL A 289 -13.26 1.87 -1.07
CA VAL A 289 -12.88 2.38 0.26
C VAL A 289 -12.17 1.30 1.07
N LEU A 290 -12.72 0.08 1.07
CA LEU A 290 -12.13 -1.05 1.78
C LEU A 290 -10.74 -1.41 1.22
N SER A 291 -10.54 -1.35 -0.09
CA SER A 291 -9.23 -1.60 -0.70
C SER A 291 -8.19 -0.53 -0.33
N HIS A 292 -8.58 0.75 -0.25
CA HIS A 292 -7.70 1.84 0.20
C HIS A 292 -7.42 1.80 1.71
N ALA A 293 -8.39 1.37 2.53
CA ALA A 293 -8.23 1.23 3.97
C ALA A 293 -7.10 0.25 4.34
N ASN A 294 -6.76 -0.70 3.46
CA ASN A 294 -5.61 -1.59 3.63
C ASN A 294 -4.29 -0.83 3.91
N SER A 295 -4.10 0.34 3.30
CA SER A 295 -2.89 1.16 3.49
C SER A 295 -2.78 1.78 4.88
N VAL A 296 -3.89 1.91 5.61
CA VAL A 296 -3.93 2.41 7.01
C VAL A 296 -3.59 1.33 8.02
N VAL A 297 -3.96 0.08 7.70
CA VAL A 297 -3.87 -1.06 8.60
C VAL A 297 -2.40 -1.44 8.89
N ASN A 298 -1.50 -1.26 7.93
CA ASN A 298 -0.10 -1.70 8.03
C ASN A 298 0.66 -1.08 9.23
N PRO A 299 0.74 0.26 9.40
CA PRO A 299 1.35 0.88 10.58
C PRO A 299 0.75 0.43 11.92
N ILE A 300 -0.58 0.22 11.96
CA ILE A 300 -1.29 -0.24 13.16
C ILE A 300 -0.78 -1.64 13.54
N ILE A 301 -0.70 -2.55 12.57
CA ILE A 301 -0.19 -3.90 12.83
C ILE A 301 1.24 -3.84 13.35
N TYR A 302 2.11 -3.00 12.77
CA TYR A 302 3.50 -2.88 13.24
C TYR A 302 3.56 -2.36 14.68
N ALA A 303 2.75 -1.36 15.03
CA ALA A 303 2.67 -0.81 16.37
C ALA A 303 2.22 -1.84 17.42
N TYR A 304 1.28 -2.73 17.08
CA TYR A 304 0.80 -3.76 18.00
C TYR A 304 1.69 -5.00 18.06
N ARG A 305 2.30 -5.40 16.94
CA ARG A 305 2.93 -6.72 16.79
C ARG A 305 4.46 -6.68 16.79
N ILE A 306 5.09 -5.54 16.47
CA ILE A 306 6.56 -5.43 16.40
C ILE A 306 7.05 -4.48 17.51
N GLN A 307 7.71 -5.05 18.52
CA GLN A 307 8.11 -4.31 19.73
C GLN A 307 9.05 -3.13 19.43
N ASP A 308 10.01 -3.31 18.52
CA ASP A 308 10.98 -2.27 18.17
C ASP A 308 10.32 -1.07 17.47
N PHE A 309 9.34 -1.32 16.58
CA PHE A 309 8.53 -0.25 15.99
C PHE A 309 7.69 0.44 17.05
N ARG A 310 7.00 -0.31 17.91
CA ARG A 310 6.18 0.25 19.00
C ARG A 310 6.99 1.20 19.90
N PHE A 311 8.18 0.78 20.31
CA PHE A 311 9.07 1.61 21.13
C PHE A 311 9.51 2.87 20.38
N THR A 312 9.90 2.72 19.12
CA THR A 312 10.37 3.84 18.29
C THR A 312 9.23 4.83 17.99
N PHE A 313 8.02 4.36 17.69
CA PHE A 313 6.83 5.20 17.50
C PHE A 313 6.51 6.01 18.75
N ARG A 314 6.49 5.37 19.92
CA ARG A 314 6.29 6.09 21.19
C ARG A 314 7.35 7.16 21.39
N LYS A 315 8.62 6.85 21.13
CA LYS A 315 9.71 7.82 21.25
C LYS A 315 9.53 9.00 20.31
N ILE A 316 9.18 8.76 19.04
CA ILE A 316 8.93 9.82 18.06
C ILE A 316 7.77 10.70 18.51
N LEU A 317 6.63 10.09 18.89
CA LEU A 317 5.45 10.83 19.36
C LEU A 317 5.75 11.65 20.62
N TRP A 318 6.44 11.08 21.60
CA TRP A 318 6.75 11.77 22.85
C TRP A 318 7.67 12.98 22.65
N ARG A 319 8.70 12.80 21.82
CA ARG A 319 9.79 13.76 21.64
C ARG A 319 9.48 14.84 20.62
N TYR A 320 8.84 14.49 19.50
CA TYR A 320 8.65 15.42 18.38
C TYR A 320 7.22 15.93 18.23
N VAL A 321 6.21 15.18 18.70
CA VAL A 321 4.80 15.58 18.58
C VAL A 321 4.26 16.15 19.90
N LEU A 322 4.55 15.50 21.02
CA LEU A 322 4.15 15.95 22.35
C LEU A 322 5.20 16.85 23.03
N CYS A 323 6.37 16.99 22.39
CA CYS A 323 7.47 17.87 22.79
C CYS A 323 7.84 17.79 24.27
N LYS A 324 7.82 16.56 24.81
CA LYS A 324 8.27 16.27 26.16
C LYS A 324 9.73 15.85 26.14
N ALA A 325 10.52 16.38 27.09
CA ALA A 325 11.88 15.93 27.34
C ALA A 325 11.89 14.45 27.77
N ASP A 326 12.92 13.71 27.36
CA ASP A 326 13.08 12.29 27.69
C ASP A 326 13.32 12.10 29.20
N ASP A 327 12.27 12.00 30.02
CA ASP A 327 12.35 11.39 31.37
C ASP A 327 12.28 9.85 31.23
N PHE A 328 13.26 9.26 30.53
CA PHE A 328 13.42 7.81 30.53
C PHE A 328 14.37 7.41 31.67
N PRO A 329 13.96 6.51 32.58
CA PRO A 329 14.86 6.00 33.61
C PRO A 329 16.01 5.28 32.92
N LYS A 330 17.24 5.78 33.13
CA LYS A 330 18.45 5.02 32.84
C LYS A 330 18.33 3.70 33.59
N GLY A 331 18.15 2.60 32.85
CA GLY A 331 18.15 1.27 33.43
C GLY A 331 19.38 1.12 34.31
N ALA A 332 19.15 0.72 35.57
CA ALA A 332 20.19 0.48 36.55
C ALA A 332 21.24 -0.47 35.96
N LYS A 333 22.39 0.07 35.57
CA LYS A 333 23.64 -0.69 35.51
C LYS A 333 24.39 -0.39 36.79
N GLY A 334 24.55 -1.44 37.58
CA GLY A 334 25.25 -1.41 38.85
C GLY A 334 26.71 -0.95 38.74
N GLY A 335 27.21 -0.63 39.93
CA GLY A 335 28.53 -0.17 40.32
C GLY A 335 29.71 -0.41 39.38
N GLY A 336 30.54 0.62 39.28
CA GLY A 336 31.89 0.54 38.72
C GLY A 336 32.55 1.90 38.65
N SER A 337 33.22 2.28 39.74
CA SER A 337 34.18 3.39 39.80
C SER A 337 35.35 3.16 38.83
N GLY A 338 35.84 4.20 38.16
CA GLY A 338 37.09 4.13 37.39
C GLY A 338 37.18 5.20 36.31
N GLY A 339 38.01 6.22 36.53
CA GLY A 339 38.16 7.38 35.66
C GLY A 339 38.84 7.11 34.32
N GLY A 340 38.74 8.10 33.42
CA GLY A 340 39.55 8.13 32.20
C GLY A 340 38.99 9.04 31.10
N SER A 341 39.67 10.16 30.89
CA SER A 341 39.88 10.85 29.61
C SER A 341 38.83 11.86 29.10
N ASN A 342 39.30 13.10 29.03
CA ASN A 342 38.67 14.34 28.57
C ASN A 342 38.47 14.39 27.03
N ARG A 343 38.21 13.24 26.39
CA ARG A 343 38.00 13.11 24.93
C ARG A 343 36.56 12.76 24.53
N ASP A 344 35.73 12.38 25.49
CA ASP A 344 34.31 12.05 25.25
C ASP A 344 33.36 13.25 25.33
N LEU A 345 33.85 14.44 25.72
CA LEU A 345 33.05 15.67 25.74
C LEU A 345 32.94 16.38 24.37
N ALA A 346 33.72 16.00 23.37
CA ALA A 346 33.76 16.68 22.08
C ALA A 346 32.85 16.07 20.99
N VAL A 347 32.21 14.93 21.26
CA VAL A 347 31.23 14.31 20.33
C VAL A 347 29.78 14.58 20.78
N ALA A 348 29.59 15.27 21.91
CA ALA A 348 28.27 15.63 22.44
C ALA A 348 27.67 16.93 21.85
N SER A 349 28.34 17.63 20.92
CA SER A 349 27.85 18.93 20.40
C SER A 349 27.38 18.95 18.94
N ILE A 350 27.19 17.79 18.29
CA ILE A 350 26.62 17.72 16.93
C ILE A 350 25.40 16.80 16.91
N ILE A 351 24.44 17.04 17.80
CA ILE A 351 23.04 16.71 17.53
C ILE A 351 22.29 17.98 17.90
N THR A 352 22.10 18.83 16.90
CA THR A 352 21.01 19.81 16.90
C THR A 352 19.78 19.12 17.49
N THR A 353 19.31 19.57 18.64
CA THR A 353 17.98 19.21 19.14
C THR A 353 17.02 19.46 17.99
N PRO A 354 16.40 18.43 17.38
CA PRO A 354 15.43 18.72 16.34
C PRO A 354 14.28 19.43 17.03
N ALA A 355 13.89 20.57 16.48
CA ALA A 355 12.79 21.36 16.99
C ALA A 355 11.53 20.48 17.12
N CYS A 356 10.73 20.76 18.15
CA CYS A 356 9.34 20.35 18.25
C CYS A 356 8.65 20.63 16.90
N ILE A 357 7.93 19.63 16.35
CA ILE A 357 7.21 19.79 15.07
C ILE A 357 5.91 20.53 15.31
#